data_AF-A0A842MET7-F1
#
_entry.id   AF-A0A842MET7-F1
#
_cell.length_a   1.000
_cell.length_b   1.000
_cell.length_c   1.000
_cell.angle_alpha   90.00
_cell.angle_beta   90.00
_cell.angle_gamma   90.00
#
_symmetry.space_group_name_H-M   'P 1'
#
loop_
_entity.id
_entity.type
_entity.pdbx_description
1 polymer ?
#
loop_
_entity_poly.entity_id
_entity_poly.type
_entity_poly.pdbx_seq_one_letter_code
_entity_poly.pdbx_strand_id
1 'polypeptide(L)'
;MAIKPGFSLGPRKYFIFPLVAIPLALLLILGLNLYLGRDIQPAAFVVFGVEGGPENGGYNFTIALVDQYGNNGPADGYIKLKIKDQKGEEIYSSSFRVKSDEFFEVRADGGVKLIGFSWNVPLANLSMADGDGMGTAEIVFLSLYGSSVTGAVGIELP
;
A
#
# COMPACT_ATOMS: atom_id res chain seq x y z
N MET A 1 67.65 37.89 -25.64
CA MET A 1 67.69 36.94 -24.50
C MET A 1 66.27 36.79 -24.00
N ALA A 2 65.74 35.56 -23.97
CA ALA A 2 64.30 35.28 -23.93
C ALA A 2 63.69 35.43 -22.53
N ILE A 3 62.57 36.15 -22.45
CA ILE A 3 61.71 36.22 -21.26
C ILE A 3 60.65 35.12 -21.44
N LYS A 4 60.66 34.09 -20.59
CA LYS A 4 59.60 33.07 -20.55
C LYS A 4 58.38 33.67 -19.83
N PRO A 5 57.17 33.67 -20.41
CA PRO A 5 55.96 33.90 -19.65
C PRO A 5 55.57 32.61 -18.93
N GLY A 6 55.49 32.66 -17.60
CA GLY A 6 54.93 31.58 -16.79
C GLY A 6 53.42 31.52 -16.95
N PHE A 7 52.89 30.32 -17.17
CA PHE A 7 51.45 30.05 -17.06
C PHE A 7 51.11 29.80 -15.58
N SER A 8 50.57 30.82 -14.92
CA SER A 8 49.87 30.68 -13.64
C SER A 8 48.42 30.33 -13.93
N LEU A 9 48.02 29.08 -13.66
CA LEU A 9 46.61 28.69 -13.61
C LEU A 9 46.08 29.04 -12.22
N GLY A 10 45.51 30.24 -12.08
CA GLY A 10 44.73 30.62 -10.90
C GLY A 10 43.52 29.69 -10.67
N PRO A 11 42.87 29.79 -9.50
CA PRO A 11 41.85 28.83 -9.07
C PRO A 11 40.68 28.81 -10.06
N ARG A 12 40.43 27.65 -10.67
CA ARG A 12 39.29 27.43 -11.57
C ARG A 12 37.99 27.63 -10.77
N LYS A 13 37.39 28.81 -10.91
CA LYS A 13 36.00 29.04 -10.53
C LYS A 13 35.13 28.29 -11.52
N TYR A 14 34.59 27.14 -11.13
CA TYR A 14 33.57 26.44 -11.90
C TYR A 14 32.31 27.31 -11.94
N PHE A 15 32.17 28.12 -12.99
CA PHE A 15 30.91 28.78 -13.32
C PHE A 15 29.95 27.69 -13.79
N ILE A 16 29.17 27.12 -12.87
CA ILE A 16 27.99 26.36 -13.24
C ILE A 16 27.03 27.36 -13.85
N PHE A 17 26.89 27.33 -15.19
CA PHE A 17 25.93 28.18 -15.89
C PHE A 17 24.53 27.93 -15.30
N PRO A 18 23.77 28.98 -14.93
CA PRO A 18 22.40 28.82 -14.42
C PRO A 18 21.52 28.01 -15.38
N LEU A 19 21.86 28.02 -16.68
CA LEU A 19 21.19 27.23 -17.72
C LEU A 19 21.24 25.71 -17.51
N VAL A 20 22.23 25.17 -16.78
CA VAL A 20 22.36 23.73 -16.51
C VAL A 20 21.81 23.38 -15.12
N ALA A 21 21.93 24.30 -14.16
CA ALA A 21 21.40 24.11 -12.81
C ALA A 21 19.87 24.04 -12.77
N ILE A 22 19.18 24.85 -13.60
CA ILE A 22 17.71 24.87 -13.69
C ILE A 22 17.12 23.53 -14.18
N PRO A 23 17.55 22.94 -15.31
CA PRO A 23 17.02 21.65 -15.75
C PRO A 23 17.39 20.51 -14.80
N LEU A 24 18.56 20.55 -14.16
CA LEU A 24 18.92 19.55 -13.15
C LEU A 24 18.02 19.65 -11.90
N ALA A 25 17.74 20.87 -11.43
CA ALA A 25 16.85 21.09 -10.31
C ALA A 25 15.41 20.68 -10.65
N LEU A 26 14.93 20.96 -11.87
CA LEU A 26 13.63 20.49 -12.35
C LEU A 26 13.56 18.97 -12.44
N LEU A 27 14.61 18.30 -12.94
CA LEU A 27 14.70 16.83 -12.95
C LEU A 27 14.74 16.26 -11.53
N LEU A 28 15.41 16.92 -10.60
CA LEU A 28 15.43 16.52 -9.20
C LEU A 28 14.06 16.71 -8.55
N ILE A 29 13.36 17.81 -8.81
CA ILE A 29 12.00 18.07 -8.32
C ILE A 29 10.99 17.09 -8.94
N LEU A 30 11.11 16.78 -10.23
CA LEU A 30 10.29 15.74 -10.88
C LEU A 30 10.60 14.36 -10.32
N GLY A 31 11.88 14.03 -10.14
CA GLY A 31 12.33 12.77 -9.55
C GLY A 31 11.85 12.64 -8.11
N LEU A 32 11.95 13.70 -7.29
CA LEU A 32 11.42 13.71 -5.92
C LEU A 32 9.90 13.61 -5.90
N ASN A 33 9.16 14.30 -6.79
CA ASN A 33 7.69 14.18 -6.83
C ASN A 33 7.24 12.79 -7.28
N LEU A 34 7.95 12.14 -8.20
CA LEU A 34 7.70 10.75 -8.59
C LEU A 34 8.04 9.77 -7.46
N TYR A 35 9.02 10.10 -6.61
CA TYR A 35 9.48 9.26 -5.50
C TYR A 35 8.71 9.48 -4.19
N LEU A 36 8.16 10.68 -3.97
CA LEU A 36 7.42 11.08 -2.75
C LEU A 36 5.91 11.13 -2.93
N GLY A 37 5.40 10.98 -4.16
CA GLY A 37 4.02 11.32 -4.52
C GLY A 37 3.02 10.16 -4.62
N ARG A 38 3.17 9.05 -3.90
CA ARG A 38 2.21 7.93 -4.04
C ARG A 38 1.50 7.47 -2.78
N ASP A 39 2.11 7.59 -1.62
CA ASP A 39 1.50 7.08 -0.40
C ASP A 39 0.45 8.04 0.14
N ILE A 40 -0.78 7.58 0.24
CA ILE A 40 -1.83 8.31 0.94
C ILE A 40 -1.74 8.04 2.44
N GLN A 41 -2.24 8.98 3.24
CA GLN A 41 -2.56 8.69 4.63
C GLN A 41 -3.99 8.13 4.72
N PRO A 42 -4.18 6.84 5.00
CA PRO A 42 -5.48 6.23 4.93
C PRO A 42 -6.37 6.70 6.09
N ALA A 43 -7.61 7.04 5.75
CA ALA A 43 -8.66 7.42 6.68
C ALA A 43 -9.84 6.43 6.66
N ALA A 44 -10.10 5.75 5.54
CA ALA A 44 -11.16 4.76 5.41
C ALA A 44 -10.82 3.67 4.37
N PHE A 45 -11.56 2.56 4.44
CA PHE A 45 -11.65 1.58 3.36
C PHE A 45 -12.75 2.05 2.40
N VAL A 46 -12.42 2.24 1.13
CA VAL A 46 -13.44 2.38 0.07
C VAL A 46 -13.89 1.01 -0.43
N VAL A 47 -13.03 -0.01 -0.28
CA VAL A 47 -13.36 -1.41 -0.50
C VAL A 47 -12.75 -2.23 0.63
N PHE A 48 -13.56 -3.12 1.20
CA PHE A 48 -13.12 -4.31 1.90
C PHE A 48 -13.99 -5.46 1.44
N GLY A 49 -13.49 -6.21 0.47
CA GLY A 49 -14.20 -7.29 -0.19
C GLY A 49 -13.57 -8.64 0.08
N VAL A 50 -14.39 -9.68 0.01
CA VAL A 50 -13.96 -11.07 0.09
C VAL A 50 -14.60 -11.82 -1.05
N GLU A 51 -13.78 -12.52 -1.82
CA GLU A 51 -14.20 -13.42 -2.87
C GLU A 51 -13.76 -14.85 -2.53
N GLY A 52 -14.39 -15.84 -3.15
CA GLY A 52 -14.13 -17.24 -2.88
C GLY A 52 -14.97 -17.75 -1.70
N GLY A 53 -14.44 -18.73 -0.98
CA GLY A 53 -15.16 -19.43 0.07
C GLY A 53 -14.72 -20.88 0.22
N PRO A 54 -15.40 -21.65 1.10
CA PRO A 54 -15.08 -23.06 1.36
C PRO A 54 -14.99 -23.89 0.08
N GLU A 55 -15.95 -23.71 -0.82
CA GLU A 55 -16.02 -24.43 -2.10
C GLU A 55 -14.85 -24.12 -3.05
N ASN A 56 -14.21 -22.97 -2.89
CA ASN A 56 -13.10 -22.50 -3.72
C ASN A 56 -11.72 -22.78 -3.09
N GLY A 57 -11.67 -23.43 -1.92
CA GLY A 57 -10.43 -23.77 -1.21
C GLY A 57 -9.77 -22.62 -0.45
N GLY A 58 -10.40 -21.45 -0.37
CA GLY A 58 -9.91 -20.30 0.38
C GLY A 58 -10.61 -19.00 0.05
N TYR A 59 -10.14 -17.93 0.69
CA TYR A 59 -10.71 -16.58 0.59
C TYR A 59 -9.69 -15.64 -0.04
N ASN A 60 -10.11 -14.86 -1.02
CA ASN A 60 -9.32 -13.76 -1.58
C ASN A 60 -9.84 -12.44 -1.00
N PHE A 61 -9.05 -11.85 -0.11
CA PHE A 61 -9.38 -10.55 0.49
C PHE A 61 -8.84 -9.44 -0.41
N THR A 62 -9.64 -8.40 -0.59
CA THR A 62 -9.25 -7.19 -1.32
C THR A 62 -9.57 -5.96 -0.51
N ILE A 63 -8.60 -5.04 -0.41
CA ILE A 63 -8.81 -3.72 0.18
C ILE A 63 -8.47 -2.62 -0.82
N ALA A 64 -9.17 -1.50 -0.70
CA ALA A 64 -8.74 -0.23 -1.29
C ALA A 64 -8.92 0.87 -0.24
N LEU A 65 -7.92 1.74 -0.15
CA LEU A 65 -7.85 2.78 0.87
C LEU A 65 -8.18 4.14 0.26
N VAL A 66 -8.72 5.04 1.08
CA VAL A 66 -8.89 6.45 0.74
C VAL A 66 -8.36 7.35 1.85
N ASP A 67 -7.88 8.52 1.47
CA ASP A 67 -7.51 9.58 2.41
C ASP A 67 -8.76 10.32 2.96
N GLN A 68 -8.52 11.31 3.82
CA GLN A 68 -9.59 12.14 4.40
C GLN A 68 -10.36 12.98 3.38
N TYR A 69 -9.85 13.12 2.15
CA TYR A 69 -10.48 13.84 1.04
C TYR A 69 -11.19 12.89 0.06
N GLY A 70 -11.15 11.57 0.31
CA GLY A 70 -11.74 10.56 -0.57
C GLY A 70 -10.86 10.17 -1.75
N ASN A 71 -9.57 10.57 -1.78
CA ASN A 71 -8.66 10.14 -2.84
C ASN A 71 -8.20 8.72 -2.58
N ASN A 72 -8.37 7.85 -3.57
CA ASN A 72 -7.87 6.49 -3.52
C ASN A 72 -6.40 6.43 -3.92
N GLY A 73 -5.62 5.65 -3.16
CA GLY A 73 -4.20 5.47 -3.42
C GLY A 73 -3.58 4.39 -2.53
N PRO A 74 -2.32 4.04 -2.80
CA PRO A 74 -1.58 3.05 -2.05
C PRO A 74 -1.06 3.62 -0.73
N ALA A 75 -0.70 2.76 0.22
CA ALA A 75 -0.09 3.18 1.48
C ALA A 75 0.81 2.10 2.07
N ASP A 76 1.95 2.51 2.63
CA ASP A 76 2.76 1.64 3.48
C ASP A 76 2.10 1.40 4.85
N GLY A 77 2.08 0.14 5.30
CA GLY A 77 1.51 -0.18 6.60
C GLY A 77 1.59 -1.64 7.02
N TYR A 78 0.78 -1.98 8.01
CA TYR A 78 0.56 -3.35 8.47
C TYR A 78 -0.92 -3.69 8.33
N ILE A 79 -1.19 -4.87 7.79
CA ILE A 79 -2.53 -5.46 7.79
C ILE A 79 -2.59 -6.49 8.90
N LYS A 80 -3.61 -6.37 9.74
CA LYS A 80 -4.01 -7.40 10.68
C LYS A 80 -5.39 -7.91 10.30
N LEU A 81 -5.49 -9.20 9.96
CA LEU A 81 -6.74 -9.87 9.65
C LEU A 81 -7.05 -10.88 10.74
N LYS A 82 -8.28 -10.86 11.23
CA LYS A 82 -8.86 -11.84 12.13
C LYS A 82 -10.12 -12.42 11.52
N ILE A 83 -10.32 -13.72 11.66
CA ILE A 83 -11.59 -14.35 11.30
C ILE A 83 -12.14 -15.01 12.55
N LYS A 84 -13.42 -14.73 12.82
CA LYS A 84 -14.17 -15.32 13.91
C LYS A 84 -15.32 -16.17 13.38
N ASP A 85 -15.63 -17.24 14.09
CA ASP A 85 -16.83 -18.02 13.85
C ASP A 85 -18.10 -17.31 14.37
N GLN A 86 -19.25 -17.94 14.20
CA GLN A 86 -20.55 -17.47 14.71
C GLN A 86 -20.63 -17.37 16.25
N LYS A 87 -19.77 -18.10 16.98
CA LYS A 87 -19.68 -18.06 18.44
C LYS A 87 -18.75 -16.92 18.91
N GLY A 88 -18.06 -16.25 17.99
CA GLY A 88 -17.07 -15.21 18.26
C GLY A 88 -15.67 -15.75 18.57
N GLU A 89 -15.43 -17.05 18.37
CA GLU A 89 -14.12 -17.67 18.53
C GLU A 89 -13.19 -17.30 17.38
N GLU A 90 -11.95 -16.90 17.68
CA GLU A 90 -10.94 -16.57 16.67
C GLU A 90 -10.40 -17.86 16.05
N ILE A 91 -10.76 -18.11 14.79
CA ILE A 91 -10.33 -19.30 14.03
C ILE A 91 -9.14 -19.00 13.12
N TYR A 92 -8.81 -17.72 12.92
CA TYR A 92 -7.63 -17.28 12.18
C TYR A 92 -7.18 -15.88 12.59
N SER A 93 -5.86 -15.68 12.58
CA SER A 93 -5.20 -14.43 12.92
C SER A 93 -3.93 -14.30 12.09
N SER A 94 -3.76 -13.21 11.37
CA SER A 94 -2.52 -12.90 10.68
C SER A 94 -2.19 -11.43 10.78
N SER A 95 -0.89 -11.12 10.78
CA SER A 95 -0.38 -9.77 10.75
C SER A 95 0.85 -9.74 9.85
N PHE A 96 0.84 -8.87 8.85
CA PHE A 96 1.95 -8.74 7.91
C PHE A 96 2.11 -7.29 7.46
N ARG A 97 3.32 -6.96 7.00
CA ARG A 97 3.63 -5.65 6.41
C ARG A 97 3.19 -5.65 4.96
N VAL A 98 2.64 -4.53 4.51
CA VAL A 98 2.36 -4.26 3.10
C VAL A 98 3.04 -2.94 2.71
N LYS A 99 3.58 -2.91 1.51
CA LYS A 99 4.20 -1.73 0.91
C LYS A 99 3.31 -1.13 -0.16
N SER A 100 3.45 0.17 -0.38
CA SER A 100 2.68 0.89 -1.39
C SER A 100 2.93 0.42 -2.82
N ASP A 101 4.10 -0.18 -3.10
CA ASP A 101 4.43 -0.77 -4.41
C ASP A 101 3.75 -2.12 -4.67
N GLU A 102 3.16 -2.75 -3.65
CA GLU A 102 2.39 -3.99 -3.77
C GLU A 102 0.92 -3.73 -4.15
N PHE A 103 0.48 -2.46 -4.13
CA PHE A 103 -0.86 -2.08 -4.56
C PHE A 103 -0.95 -2.02 -6.09
N PHE A 104 -2.07 -2.48 -6.62
CA PHE A 104 -2.32 -2.55 -8.06
C PHE A 104 -3.77 -2.19 -8.38
N GLU A 105 -4.11 -2.09 -9.68
CA GLU A 105 -5.49 -1.81 -10.10
C GLU A 105 -6.39 -3.01 -9.77
N VAL A 106 -7.33 -2.81 -8.85
CA VAL A 106 -8.42 -3.74 -8.52
C VAL A 106 -9.74 -3.21 -9.09
N ARG A 107 -10.65 -4.12 -9.41
CA ARG A 107 -12.00 -3.78 -9.83
C ARG A 107 -12.96 -3.97 -8.67
N ALA A 108 -13.65 -2.90 -8.29
CA ALA A 108 -14.75 -2.99 -7.36
C ALA A 108 -16.06 -3.31 -8.11
N ASP A 109 -17.07 -3.75 -7.36
CA ASP A 109 -18.42 -3.92 -7.86
C ASP A 109 -18.91 -2.66 -8.58
N GLY A 110 -19.55 -2.85 -9.75
CA GLY A 110 -19.94 -1.74 -10.62
C GLY A 110 -18.86 -1.26 -11.59
N GLY A 111 -17.70 -1.93 -11.64
CA GLY A 111 -16.67 -1.68 -12.66
C GLY A 111 -15.75 -0.49 -12.37
N VAL A 112 -15.80 0.06 -11.16
CA VAL A 112 -14.91 1.14 -10.72
C VAL A 112 -13.50 0.58 -10.56
N LYS A 113 -12.52 1.25 -11.17
CA LYS A 113 -11.09 0.95 -11.01
C LYS A 113 -10.54 1.68 -9.81
N LEU A 114 -9.92 0.93 -8.90
CA LEU A 114 -9.28 1.46 -7.70
C LEU A 114 -7.86 0.90 -7.60
N ILE A 115 -7.00 1.60 -6.90
CA ILE A 115 -5.72 1.10 -6.42
C ILE A 115 -5.97 0.40 -5.09
N GLY A 116 -5.69 -0.90 -5.07
CA GLY A 116 -5.96 -1.77 -3.94
C GLY A 116 -4.89 -2.84 -3.77
N PHE A 117 -5.07 -3.65 -2.73
CA PHE A 117 -4.19 -4.76 -2.40
C PHE A 117 -5.05 -6.01 -2.16
N SER A 118 -4.63 -7.14 -2.71
CA SER A 118 -5.33 -8.41 -2.53
C SER A 118 -4.38 -9.51 -2.11
N TRP A 119 -4.88 -10.41 -1.25
CA TRP A 119 -4.14 -11.58 -0.81
C TRP A 119 -5.08 -12.75 -0.55
N ASN A 120 -4.53 -13.97 -0.65
CA ASN A 120 -5.27 -15.19 -0.42
C ASN A 120 -5.03 -15.74 0.99
N VAL A 121 -6.10 -16.23 1.61
CA VAL A 121 -6.08 -17.04 2.83
C VAL A 121 -6.61 -18.44 2.47
N PRO A 122 -5.72 -19.44 2.36
CA PRO A 122 -6.13 -20.83 2.14
C PRO A 122 -7.03 -21.33 3.26
N LEU A 123 -8.05 -22.12 2.90
CA LEU A 123 -8.99 -22.71 3.86
C LEU A 123 -8.28 -23.57 4.92
N ALA A 124 -7.18 -24.23 4.53
CA ALA A 124 -6.35 -25.04 5.42
C ALA A 124 -5.69 -24.27 6.57
N ASN A 125 -5.66 -22.93 6.51
CA ASN A 125 -5.11 -22.11 7.59
C ASN A 125 -6.15 -21.78 8.67
N LEU A 126 -7.43 -22.11 8.47
CA LEU A 126 -8.49 -21.88 9.45
C LEU A 126 -8.55 -23.02 10.48
N SER A 127 -8.63 -22.68 11.76
CA SER A 127 -8.85 -23.64 12.85
C SER A 127 -10.33 -24.02 12.92
N MET A 128 -10.71 -25.14 12.31
CA MET A 128 -12.11 -25.57 12.19
C MET A 128 -12.59 -26.43 13.38
N ALA A 129 -12.55 -25.87 14.60
CA ALA A 129 -12.97 -26.63 15.77
C ALA A 129 -14.50 -26.88 15.83
N ASP A 130 -15.34 -26.04 15.20
CA ASP A 130 -16.80 -26.20 15.04
C ASP A 130 -17.34 -25.10 14.07
N GLY A 131 -16.95 -25.16 12.80
CA GLY A 131 -16.95 -23.99 11.90
C GLY A 131 -18.17 -23.75 11.00
N ASP A 132 -19.11 -24.69 10.87
CA ASP A 132 -20.15 -24.61 9.85
C ASP A 132 -21.03 -23.35 10.00
N GLY A 133 -21.14 -22.56 8.93
CA GLY A 133 -22.10 -21.46 8.83
C GLY A 133 -21.46 -20.10 8.52
N MET A 134 -21.86 -19.06 9.23
CA MET A 134 -21.38 -17.69 8.98
C MET A 134 -20.29 -17.28 9.97
N GLY A 135 -19.29 -16.58 9.49
CA GLY A 135 -18.23 -15.96 10.27
C GLY A 135 -18.11 -14.47 9.98
N THR A 136 -17.21 -13.81 10.71
CA THR A 136 -16.86 -12.40 10.47
C THR A 136 -15.36 -12.28 10.28
N ALA A 137 -14.95 -11.66 9.18
CA ALA A 137 -13.58 -11.23 8.95
C ALA A 137 -13.43 -9.77 9.38
N GLU A 138 -12.56 -9.52 10.36
CA GLU A 138 -12.20 -8.20 10.86
C GLU A 138 -10.80 -7.84 10.37
N ILE A 139 -10.67 -6.66 9.76
CA ILE A 139 -9.38 -6.15 9.29
C ILE A 139 -9.04 -4.85 9.99
N VAL A 140 -7.76 -4.69 10.33
CA VAL A 140 -7.16 -3.42 10.70
C VAL A 140 -6.00 -3.14 9.76
N PHE A 141 -6.01 -1.98 9.12
CA PHE A 141 -4.85 -1.40 8.45
C PHE A 141 -4.22 -0.35 9.36
N LEU A 142 -2.93 -0.48 9.67
CA LEU A 142 -2.16 0.48 10.43
C LEU A 142 -1.11 1.12 9.52
N SER A 143 -1.29 2.40 9.20
CA SER A 143 -0.32 3.20 8.44
C SER A 143 0.98 3.34 9.21
N LEU A 144 2.12 3.33 8.51
CA LEU A 144 3.42 3.64 9.12
C LEU A 144 3.48 5.07 9.69
N TYR A 145 2.59 5.96 9.25
CA TYR A 145 2.47 7.33 9.75
C TYR A 145 1.41 7.47 10.87
N GLY A 146 0.89 6.36 11.39
CA GLY A 146 0.13 6.32 12.65
C GLY A 146 -1.39 6.44 12.55
N SER A 147 -2.00 6.47 11.35
CA SER A 147 -3.45 6.29 11.22
C SER A 147 -3.81 4.80 11.23
N SER A 148 -5.00 4.48 11.74
CA SER A 148 -5.54 3.13 11.66
C SER A 148 -6.95 3.14 11.08
N VAL A 149 -7.22 2.20 10.19
CA VAL A 149 -8.54 1.99 9.61
C VAL A 149 -8.99 0.57 9.97
N THR A 150 -10.25 0.41 10.37
CA THR A 150 -10.84 -0.89 10.70
C THR A 150 -12.04 -1.16 9.82
N GLY A 151 -12.22 -2.42 9.42
CA GLY A 151 -13.36 -2.90 8.65
C GLY A 151 -13.78 -4.28 9.11
N ALA A 152 -15.02 -4.65 8.83
CA ALA A 152 -15.55 -5.98 9.09
C ALA A 152 -16.48 -6.40 7.94
N VAL A 153 -16.49 -7.69 7.61
CA VAL A 153 -17.34 -8.27 6.57
C VAL A 153 -17.74 -9.69 6.98
N GLY A 154 -18.98 -10.07 6.67
CA GLY A 154 -19.45 -11.44 6.87
C GLY A 154 -18.87 -12.36 5.81
N ILE A 155 -18.49 -13.57 6.20
CA ILE A 155 -18.00 -14.61 5.30
C ILE A 155 -18.71 -15.93 5.60
N GLU A 156 -18.90 -16.78 4.61
CA GLU A 156 -19.30 -18.17 4.83
C GLU A 156 -18.08 -18.97 5.27
N LEU A 157 -18.25 -19.82 6.28
CA LEU A 157 -17.24 -20.73 6.82
C LEU A 157 -17.57 -22.17 6.40
N PRO A 158 -16.53 -23.00 6.23
CA PRO A 158 -16.68 -24.42 5.87
C PRO A 158 -17.50 -25.18 6.89
#